data_AF-A0A1V3J7V8-F1
#
_entry.id   AF-A0A1V3J7V8-F1
#
_cell.length_a   1.000
_cell.length_b   1.000
_cell.length_c   1.000
_cell.angle_alpha   90.00
_cell.angle_beta   90.00
_cell.angle_gamma   90.00
#
_symmetry.space_group_name_H-M   'P 1'
#
loop_
_entity.id
_entity.type
_entity.pdbx_description
1 polymer ?
#
loop_
_entity_poly.entity_id
_entity_poly.type
_entity_poly.pdbx_seq_one_letter_code
_entity_poly.pdbx_strand_id
1 'polypeptide(L)' 'MQNGGKITSLEALKLFGCMRLSARILDLRNNGYHIYSRTIRDPKSGKRFSQYFMEARNGTI' A
#
# COMPACT_ATOMS: atom_id res chain seq x y z
N MET A 1 -2.26 -6.67 10.09
CA MET A 1 -3.09 -5.72 9.32
C MET A 1 -4.36 -6.46 8.91
N GLN A 2 -5.52 -6.11 9.49
CA GLN A 2 -6.72 -6.94 9.41
C GLN A 2 -7.81 -6.46 8.44
N ASN A 3 -7.62 -5.41 7.62
CA ASN A 3 -8.77 -4.84 6.88
C ASN A 3 -8.48 -4.22 5.49
N GLY A 4 -7.56 -4.78 4.68
CA GLY A 4 -7.39 -4.30 3.29
C GLY A 4 -6.99 -2.80 3.19
N GLY A 5 -6.26 -2.30 4.18
CA GLY A 5 -5.89 -0.89 4.27
C GLY A 5 -5.06 -0.44 3.07
N LYS A 6 -5.49 0.66 2.45
CA LYS A 6 -4.77 1.32 1.35
C LYS A 6 -3.81 2.33 1.94
N ILE A 7 -2.52 2.23 1.62
CA ILE A 7 -1.51 3.17 2.14
C ILE A 7 -0.71 3.78 0.99
N THR A 8 -0.42 5.08 1.09
CA THR A 8 0.47 5.79 0.18
C THR A 8 1.86 5.91 0.79
N SER A 9 2.89 6.20 -0.01
CA SER A 9 4.25 6.38 0.50
C SER A 9 4.37 7.49 1.56
N LEU A 10 3.57 8.57 1.43
CA LEU A 10 3.56 9.66 2.42
C LEU A 10 2.93 9.22 3.75
N GLU A 11 1.86 8.44 3.68
CA GLU A 11 1.22 7.86 4.88
C GLU A 11 2.12 6.82 5.53
N ALA A 12 2.82 5.98 4.75
CA ALA A 12 3.79 5.03 5.29
C ALA A 12 4.98 5.71 5.97
N LEU A 13 5.43 6.85 5.43
CA LEU A 13 6.45 7.68 6.07
C LEU A 13 5.96 8.23 7.41
N LYS A 14 4.74 8.78 7.46
CA LYS A 14 4.18 9.36 8.69
C LYS A 14 3.86 8.32 9.76
N LEU A 15 3.27 7.18 9.37
CA LEU A 15 2.78 6.17 10.30
C LEU A 15 3.87 5.20 10.76
N PHE A 16 4.84 4.89 9.89
CA PHE A 16 5.83 3.84 10.15
C PHE A 16 7.28 4.32 10.02
N GLY A 17 7.51 5.63 9.81
CA GLY A 17 8.85 6.19 9.63
C GLY A 17 9.60 5.64 8.41
N CYS A 18 8.89 4.98 7.48
CA CYS A 18 9.52 4.14 6.47
C CYS A 18 9.65 4.89 5.13
N MET A 19 10.82 5.44 4.86
CA MET A 19 11.18 6.03 3.56
C MET A 19 11.31 5.00 2.42
N ARG A 20 11.24 3.68 2.73
CA ARG A 20 11.42 2.58 1.77
C ARG A 20 10.19 1.70 1.66
N LEU A 21 8.99 2.29 1.55
CA LEU A 21 7.76 1.53 1.34
C LEU A 21 7.89 0.53 0.18
N SER A 22 8.54 0.92 -0.93
CA SER A 22 8.79 0.03 -2.07
C SER A 22 9.60 -1.23 -1.72
N ALA A 23 10.60 -1.13 -0.86
CA ALA A 23 11.40 -2.29 -0.43
C ALA A 23 10.55 -3.25 0.43
N ARG A 24 9.71 -2.72 1.33
CA ARG A 24 8.80 -3.55 2.13
C ARG A 24 7.74 -4.23 1.29
N ILE A 25 7.22 -3.55 0.26
CA ILE A 25 6.29 -4.17 -0.69
C ILE A 25 6.98 -5.30 -1.47
N LEU A 26 8.25 -5.14 -1.84
CA LEU A 26 9.04 -6.20 -2.48
C LEU A 26 9.23 -7.40 -1.55
N ASP A 27 9.61 -7.19 -0.28
CA ASP A 27 9.74 -8.26 0.71
C ASP A 27 8.44 -9.05 0.87
N LEU A 28 7.30 -8.34 0.94
CA LEU A 28 5.99 -8.98 1.08
C LEU A 28 5.59 -9.76 -0.17
N ARG A 29 5.90 -9.24 -1.37
CA ARG A 29 5.69 -10.00 -2.63
C ARG A 29 6.55 -11.26 -2.67
N ASN A 30 7.81 -11.18 -2.25
CA ASN A 30 8.72 -12.32 -2.17
C ASN A 30 8.26 -13.36 -1.13
N ASN A 31 7.61 -12.91 -0.05
CA ASN A 31 6.98 -13.78 0.94
C ASN A 31 5.62 -14.37 0.48
N GLY A 32 5.24 -14.17 -0.79
CA GLY A 32 4.02 -14.75 -1.37
C GLY A 32 2.73 -13.96 -1.12
N TYR A 33 2.81 -12.73 -0.57
CA TYR A 33 1.63 -11.89 -0.42
C TYR A 33 1.26 -11.23 -1.75
N HIS A 34 0.00 -11.41 -2.17
CA HIS A 34 -0.56 -10.71 -3.32
C HIS A 34 -0.85 -9.24 -2.99
N ILE A 35 0.11 -8.37 -3.33
CA ILE A 35 0.00 -6.92 -3.18
C ILE A 35 -0.17 -6.24 -4.52
N TYR A 36 -1.31 -5.59 -4.67
CA TYR A 36 -1.66 -4.76 -5.81
C TYR A 36 -1.18 -3.32 -5.63
N SER A 37 -1.01 -2.62 -6.75
CA SER A 37 -0.62 -1.21 -6.78
C SER A 37 -1.41 -0.48 -7.84
N ARG A 38 -1.85 0.74 -7.54
CA ARG A 38 -2.45 1.66 -8.51
C ARG A 38 -1.90 3.07 -8.35
N THR A 39 -1.77 3.80 -9.45
CA THR A 39 -1.45 5.22 -9.41
C THR A 39 -2.72 6.02 -9.14
N ILE A 40 -2.73 6.81 -8.08
CA ILE A 40 -3.79 7.77 -7.77
C ILE A 40 -3.29 9.18 -8.06
N ARG A 41 -4.20 10.07 -8.44
CA ARG A 41 -3.93 11.51 -8.55
C ARG A 41 -4.63 12.22 -7.41
N ASP A 42 -3.90 13.05 -6.69
CA ASP A 42 -4.48 13.89 -5.66
C ASP A 42 -5.29 15.02 -6.33
N PRO A 43 -6.60 15.14 -6.03
CA PRO A 43 -7.46 16.09 -6.73
C PRO A 43 -7.18 17.54 -6.35
N LYS A 44 -6.52 17.81 -5.22
CA LYS A 44 -6.24 19.17 -4.73
C LYS A 44 -4.91 19.71 -5.25
N SER A 45 -3.88 18.85 -5.30
CA SER A 45 -2.51 19.21 -5.67
C SER A 45 -2.13 18.74 -7.08
N GLY A 46 -2.92 17.87 -7.70
CA GLY A 46 -2.66 17.30 -9.02
C GLY A 46 -1.50 16.28 -9.07
N LYS A 47 -0.81 16.05 -7.95
CA LYS A 47 0.32 15.14 -7.83
C LYS A 47 -0.11 13.68 -7.96
N ARG A 48 0.76 12.85 -8.53
CA ARG A 48 0.53 11.41 -8.72
C ARG A 48 1.26 10.61 -7.64
N PHE A 49 0.59 9.62 -7.05
CA PHE A 49 1.13 8.78 -6.00
C PHE A 49 0.81 7.31 -6.28
N SER A 50 1.73 6.41 -5.94
CA SER A 50 1.45 4.97 -5.93
C SER A 50 0.75 4.59 -4.63
N GLN A 51 -0.41 3.94 -4.75
CA GLN A 51 -1.18 3.38 -3.65
C GLN A 51 -1.10 1.85 -3.72
N TYR A 52 -0.70 1.22 -2.62
CA TYR A 52 -0.60 -0.24 -2.50
C TYR A 52 -1.72 -0.78 -1.62
N PHE A 53 -2.21 -1.98 -1.95
CA PHE A 53 -3.28 -2.65 -1.21
C PHE A 53 -3.23 -4.16 -1.39
N MET A 54 -3.73 -4.89 -0.40
CA MET A 54 -3.99 -6.33 -0.48
C MET A 54 -5.49 -6.53 -0.65
N GLU A 55 -5.89 -7.54 -1.42
CA GLU A 55 -7.28 -8.00 -1.35
C GLU A 55 -7.56 -8.41 0.09
N ALA A 56 -8.63 -7.86 0.67
CA ALA A 56 -9.13 -8.40 1.92
C ALA A 56 -9.45 -9.87 1.65
N ARG A 57 -8.89 -10.78 2.45
CA ARG A 57 -9.37 -12.16 2.44
C ARG A 57 -10.83 -12.06 2.83
N ASN A 58 -11.75 -12.14 1.86
CA ASN A 58 -13.15 -12.36 2.14
C ASN A 58 -13.19 -13.68 2.92
N GLY A 59 -13.26 -13.57 4.24
CA GLY A 59 -13.55 -14.70 5.09
C GLY A 59 -14.88 -15.25 4.65
N THR A 60 -14.85 -16.38 3.95
CA THR A 60 -15.98 -17.29 3.88
C THR A 60 -16.37 -17.59 5.33
N ILE A 61 -17.53 -17.06 5.73
CA ILE A 61 -18.32 -17.64 6.83
C ILE A 61 -19.10 -18.83 6.29
#